data_AF-A0A1V2QTF1-F1
#
_entry.id   AF-A0A1V2QTF1-F1
#
_cell.length_a   1.000
_cell.length_b   1.000
_cell.length_c   1.000
_cell.angle_alpha   90.00
_cell.angle_beta   90.00
_cell.angle_gamma   90.00
#
_symmetry.space_group_name_H-M   'P 1'
#
loop_
_entity.id
_entity.type
_entity.pdbx_description
1 polymer ?
#
loop_
_entity_poly.entity_id
_entity_poly.type
_entity_poly.pdbx_seq_one_letter_code
_entity_poly.pdbx_strand_id
1 'polypeptide(L)'
;MSGSDERTNFEEIRQVPADSGLTAVWPGYSRRMVTGVEERMLGPLVWVHLVMYRPVLLPDRAVTDVVTDVEELAGHMADLLTVDSHQTPESMAAANRVLDVCCEFVERWTLGPQRPGTFRGDVLRLRMRLDSIANRIVPDSELEVAQKAS
;
A
#
# COMPACT_ATOMS: atom_id res chain seq x y z
N MET A 1 -56.50 2.63 38.37
CA MET A 1 -57.15 3.91 38.03
C MET A 1 -56.50 5.00 38.86
N SER A 2 -56.26 6.14 38.22
CA SER A 2 -55.85 7.45 38.77
C SER A 2 -54.36 7.75 38.97
N GLY A 3 -53.99 8.93 38.44
CA GLY A 3 -52.74 9.68 38.64
C GLY A 3 -52.08 10.04 37.31
N SER A 4 -52.65 10.94 36.49
CA SER A 4 -52.42 12.40 36.49
C SER A 4 -51.01 12.75 35.99
N ASP A 5 -50.89 13.33 34.79
CA ASP A 5 -50.64 14.78 34.55
C ASP A 5 -49.22 15.17 35.01
N GLU A 6 -48.33 15.81 34.26
CA GLU A 6 -48.52 16.95 33.38
C GLU A 6 -47.13 17.37 32.83
N ARG A 7 -47.14 18.10 31.70
CA ARG A 7 -46.16 19.13 31.27
C ARG A 7 -44.82 18.69 30.69
N THR A 8 -44.85 18.51 29.38
CA THR A 8 -43.79 18.92 28.45
C THR A 8 -43.55 20.43 28.60
N ASN A 9 -42.32 20.83 28.92
CA ASN A 9 -41.88 22.23 28.83
C ASN A 9 -40.69 22.31 27.88
N PHE A 10 -40.92 23.00 26.76
CA PHE A 10 -39.95 23.41 25.76
C PHE A 10 -39.46 24.83 26.12
N GLU A 11 -38.29 25.23 25.62
CA GLU A 11 -37.50 26.44 25.97
C GLU A 11 -36.62 26.22 27.20
N GLU A 12 -35.30 26.45 27.18
CA GLU A 12 -34.65 27.70 26.75
C GLU A 12 -33.14 27.43 26.50
N ILE A 13 -32.65 27.84 25.32
CA ILE A 13 -31.22 27.94 25.03
C ILE A 13 -30.76 29.30 25.56
N ARG A 14 -29.84 29.33 26.53
CA ARG A 14 -28.66 30.24 26.52
C ARG A 14 -27.75 30.12 27.76
N GLN A 15 -26.47 30.37 27.47
CA GLN A 15 -25.40 30.88 28.34
C GLN A 15 -24.67 29.89 29.26
N VAL A 16 -23.53 29.38 28.76
CA VAL A 16 -22.41 28.93 29.57
C VAL A 16 -21.52 30.15 29.86
N PRO A 17 -21.22 30.48 31.14
CA PRO A 17 -20.34 31.58 31.47
C PRO A 17 -18.87 31.20 31.34
N ALA A 18 -18.08 32.24 31.06
CA ALA A 18 -16.65 32.26 30.88
C ALA A 18 -15.87 31.99 32.18
N ASP A 19 -14.64 31.54 31.96
CA ASP A 19 -13.46 31.62 32.83
C ASP A 19 -13.45 30.85 34.15
N SER A 20 -12.63 29.80 34.16
CA SER A 20 -11.73 29.51 35.28
C SER A 20 -10.44 28.98 34.69
N GLY A 21 -9.53 29.91 34.40
CA GLY A 21 -8.28 29.65 33.71
C GLY A 21 -7.31 28.76 34.49
N LEU A 22 -6.44 28.11 33.71
CA LEU A 22 -5.03 28.00 34.01
C LEU A 22 -4.27 28.21 32.69
N THR A 23 -3.99 29.48 32.44
CA THR A 23 -2.97 29.95 31.50
C THR A 23 -1.59 29.74 32.12
N ALA A 24 -0.75 28.95 31.46
CA ALA A 24 0.71 29.10 31.49
C ALA A 24 1.33 28.48 30.21
N VAL A 25 1.17 29.24 29.12
CA VAL A 25 2.10 29.48 28.01
C VAL A 25 3.37 28.62 27.93
N TRP A 26 3.52 27.90 26.80
CA TRP A 26 4.78 27.89 26.06
C TRP A 26 4.50 28.33 24.61
N PRO A 27 5.18 29.39 24.12
CA PRO A 27 5.09 29.82 22.75
C PRO A 27 6.13 29.07 21.92
N GLY A 28 5.70 28.44 20.83
CA GLY A 28 6.63 27.88 19.85
C GLY A 28 6.81 26.38 19.96
N TYR A 29 5.78 25.63 19.57
CA TYR A 29 6.02 24.51 18.67
C TYR A 29 5.24 24.75 17.40
N SER A 30 5.98 25.23 16.41
CA SER A 30 5.60 25.31 15.03
C SER A 30 4.74 24.12 14.64
N ARG A 31 3.47 24.41 14.34
CA ARG A 31 2.64 23.65 13.43
C ARG A 31 3.32 23.63 12.05
N ARG A 32 4.38 22.84 11.88
CA ARG A 32 5.06 22.57 10.61
C ARG A 32 6.01 21.39 10.80
N MET A 33 5.97 20.47 9.81
CA MET A 33 6.70 19.20 9.72
C MET A 33 6.01 18.12 10.57
N VAL A 34 5.27 17.14 10.05
CA VAL A 34 5.46 16.32 8.84
C VAL A 34 4.09 15.78 8.43
N THR A 35 3.49 16.24 7.33
CA THR A 35 2.27 15.60 6.77
C THR A 35 2.38 15.34 5.27
N GLY A 36 3.58 15.43 4.70
CA GLY A 36 3.80 15.19 3.27
C GLY A 36 4.58 13.92 2.95
N VAL A 37 5.14 13.24 3.96
CA VAL A 37 6.06 12.10 3.77
C VAL A 37 5.39 10.76 4.09
N GLU A 38 4.42 10.73 5.02
CA GLU A 38 3.70 9.49 5.38
C GLU A 38 2.63 9.06 4.36
N GLU A 39 2.19 9.94 3.45
CA GLU A 39 1.03 9.63 2.59
C GLU A 39 1.35 8.84 1.31
N ARG A 40 2.62 8.64 0.92
CA ARG A 40 2.97 8.02 -0.39
C ARG A 40 3.95 6.85 -0.29
N MET A 41 3.69 5.92 0.61
CA MET A 41 4.59 4.78 0.85
C MET A 41 4.37 3.58 -0.09
N LEU A 42 3.25 3.49 -0.81
CA LEU A 42 2.93 2.30 -1.59
C LEU A 42 3.93 2.06 -2.73
N GLY A 43 4.30 3.09 -3.50
CA GLY A 43 5.28 2.96 -4.59
C GLY A 43 6.61 2.38 -4.08
N PRO A 44 7.25 3.02 -3.08
CA PRO A 44 8.46 2.48 -2.45
C PRO A 44 8.29 1.05 -1.90
N LEU A 45 7.17 0.73 -1.23
CA LEU A 45 6.92 -0.61 -0.68
C LEU A 45 6.77 -1.67 -1.77
N VAL A 46 6.03 -1.38 -2.83
CA VAL A 46 5.91 -2.27 -4.01
C VAL A 46 7.29 -2.51 -4.60
N TRP A 47 8.08 -1.46 -4.79
CA TRP A 47 9.45 -1.58 -5.31
C TRP A 47 10.33 -2.46 -4.41
N VAL A 48 10.29 -2.25 -3.08
CA VAL A 48 11.04 -3.06 -2.11
C VAL A 48 10.68 -4.54 -2.25
N HIS A 49 9.39 -4.88 -2.26
CA HIS A 49 8.97 -6.28 -2.46
C HIS A 49 9.47 -6.82 -3.80
N LEU A 50 9.32 -6.08 -4.90
CA LEU A 50 9.80 -6.54 -6.20
C LEU A 50 11.31 -6.82 -6.20
N VAL A 51 12.12 -5.97 -5.59
CA VAL A 51 13.57 -6.19 -5.46
C VAL A 51 13.89 -7.41 -4.61
N MET A 52 13.20 -7.58 -3.49
CA MET A 52 13.39 -8.72 -2.57
C MET A 52 13.08 -10.07 -3.22
N TYR A 53 12.14 -10.11 -4.17
CA TYR A 53 11.76 -11.35 -4.85
C TYR A 53 12.65 -11.70 -6.07
N ARG A 54 13.45 -10.77 -6.61
CA ARG A 54 14.37 -11.06 -7.73
C ARG A 54 15.34 -12.23 -7.50
N PRO A 55 16.00 -12.39 -6.33
CA PRO A 55 16.93 -13.51 -6.11
C PRO A 55 16.23 -14.87 -5.97
N VAL A 56 14.95 -14.90 -5.60
CA VAL A 56 14.23 -16.17 -5.32
C VAL A 56 13.45 -16.67 -6.54
N LEU A 57 12.99 -15.79 -7.43
CA LEU A 57 12.29 -16.16 -8.67
C LEU A 57 13.25 -16.66 -9.76
N LEU A 58 13.87 -17.83 -9.55
CA LEU A 58 14.82 -18.43 -10.49
C LEU A 58 14.16 -19.51 -11.35
N PRO A 59 14.43 -19.56 -12.67
CA PRO A 59 13.80 -20.51 -13.59
C PRO A 59 14.18 -21.98 -13.35
N ASP A 60 15.25 -22.23 -12.60
CA ASP A 60 15.81 -23.56 -12.35
C ASP A 60 15.46 -24.10 -10.96
N ARG A 61 14.67 -23.35 -10.18
CA ARG A 61 14.14 -23.82 -8.89
C ARG A 61 12.95 -24.76 -9.09
N ALA A 62 12.64 -25.52 -8.04
CA ALA A 62 11.48 -26.38 -8.03
C ALA A 62 10.20 -25.57 -8.27
N VAL A 63 9.28 -26.13 -9.07
CA VAL A 63 8.03 -25.47 -9.46
C VAL A 63 7.24 -25.02 -8.23
N THR A 64 7.13 -25.90 -7.23
CA THR A 64 6.43 -25.62 -5.97
C THR A 64 6.98 -24.41 -5.27
N ASP A 65 8.31 -24.31 -5.14
CA ASP A 65 8.95 -23.24 -4.39
C ASP A 65 8.73 -21.89 -5.05
N VAL A 66 8.87 -21.82 -6.38
CA VAL A 66 8.65 -20.59 -7.13
C VAL A 66 7.18 -20.20 -7.09
N VAL A 67 6.24 -21.15 -7.20
CA VAL A 67 4.82 -20.85 -7.08
C VAL A 67 4.52 -20.28 -5.70
N THR A 68 5.04 -20.87 -4.63
CA THR A 68 4.90 -20.34 -3.26
C THR A 68 5.46 -18.93 -3.13
N ASP A 69 6.68 -18.66 -3.65
CA ASP A 69 7.24 -17.31 -3.62
C ASP A 69 6.34 -16.31 -4.38
N VAL A 70 5.75 -16.71 -5.51
CA VAL A 70 4.85 -15.84 -6.28
C VAL A 70 3.52 -15.60 -5.55
N GLU A 71 2.99 -16.61 -4.85
CA GLU A 71 1.81 -16.49 -3.98
C GLU A 71 2.06 -15.52 -2.82
N GLU A 72 3.22 -15.62 -2.17
CA GLU A 72 3.59 -14.71 -1.07
C GLU A 72 3.73 -13.27 -1.58
N LEU A 73 4.35 -13.06 -2.75
CA LEU A 73 4.40 -11.74 -3.38
C LEU A 73 3.00 -11.19 -3.70
N ALA A 74 2.09 -12.02 -4.21
CA ALA A 74 0.70 -11.63 -4.45
C ALA A 74 0.00 -11.22 -3.14
N GLY A 75 0.20 -12.00 -2.08
CA GLY A 75 -0.32 -11.70 -0.74
C GLY A 75 0.13 -10.33 -0.24
N HIS A 76 1.43 -10.02 -0.34
CA HIS A 76 1.95 -8.71 0.04
C HIS A 76 1.33 -7.56 -0.79
N MET A 77 1.11 -7.76 -2.09
CA MET A 77 0.47 -6.72 -2.91
C MET A 77 -1.00 -6.53 -2.52
N ALA A 78 -1.72 -7.61 -2.23
CA ALA A 78 -3.08 -7.54 -1.75
C ALA A 78 -3.16 -6.79 -0.42
N ASP A 79 -2.30 -7.13 0.55
CA ASP A 79 -2.23 -6.46 1.85
C ASP A 79 -1.98 -4.96 1.67
N LEU A 80 -1.00 -4.58 0.86
CA LEU A 80 -0.69 -3.19 0.56
C LEU A 80 -1.86 -2.43 -0.07
N LEU A 81 -2.65 -3.08 -0.93
CA LEU A 81 -3.84 -2.51 -1.56
C LEU A 81 -5.03 -2.35 -0.60
N THR A 82 -5.07 -3.11 0.51
CA THR A 82 -6.12 -2.97 1.53
C THR A 82 -5.88 -1.84 2.53
N VAL A 83 -4.67 -1.27 2.57
CA VAL A 83 -4.35 -0.18 3.49
C VAL A 83 -5.00 1.12 3.01
N ASP A 84 -6.05 1.54 3.71
CA ASP A 84 -6.75 2.81 3.50
C ASP A 84 -5.79 3.98 3.77
N SER A 85 -5.17 4.48 2.71
CA SER A 85 -4.16 5.54 2.76
C SER A 85 -4.15 6.30 1.43
N HIS A 86 -3.76 7.58 1.47
CA HIS A 86 -3.76 8.48 0.30
C HIS A 86 -2.62 8.16 -0.69
N GLN A 87 -2.65 6.97 -1.30
CA GLN A 87 -1.64 6.52 -2.26
C GLN A 87 -1.81 7.19 -3.63
N THR A 88 -0.71 7.31 -4.37
CA THR A 88 -0.79 7.84 -5.74
C THR A 88 -1.48 6.82 -6.65
N PRO A 89 -2.31 7.27 -7.62
CA PRO A 89 -2.95 6.38 -8.59
C PRO A 89 -1.94 5.49 -9.34
N GLU A 90 -0.73 6.00 -9.59
CA GLU A 90 0.35 5.27 -10.24
C GLU A 90 0.86 4.11 -9.37
N SER A 91 1.02 4.34 -8.06
CA SER A 91 1.47 3.32 -7.10
C SER A 91 0.41 2.22 -6.96
N MET A 92 -0.87 2.61 -6.87
CA MET A 92 -2.00 1.68 -6.84
C MET A 92 -2.06 0.85 -8.13
N ALA A 93 -1.94 1.50 -9.30
CA ALA A 93 -1.93 0.80 -10.57
C ALA A 93 -0.74 -0.16 -10.71
N ALA A 94 0.41 0.20 -10.14
CA ALA A 94 1.57 -0.67 -10.12
C ALA A 94 1.37 -1.90 -9.22
N ALA A 95 0.88 -1.72 -7.99
CA ALA A 95 0.56 -2.81 -7.07
C ALA A 95 -0.47 -3.78 -7.68
N ASN A 96 -1.55 -3.26 -8.27
CA ASN A 96 -2.55 -4.08 -8.96
C ASN A 96 -1.93 -4.87 -10.12
N ARG A 97 -1.06 -4.26 -10.94
CA ARG A 97 -0.37 -4.97 -12.02
C ARG A 97 0.53 -6.09 -11.51
N VAL A 98 1.23 -5.88 -10.40
CA VAL A 98 2.04 -6.96 -9.80
C VAL A 98 1.13 -8.10 -9.36
N LEU A 99 0.04 -7.78 -8.67
CA LEU A 99 -0.96 -8.76 -8.22
C LEU A 99 -1.52 -9.57 -9.39
N ASP A 100 -1.98 -8.92 -10.46
CA ASP A 100 -2.53 -9.56 -11.66
C ASP A 100 -1.51 -10.54 -12.28
N VAL A 101 -0.27 -10.09 -12.45
CA VAL A 101 0.82 -10.89 -13.03
C VAL A 101 1.12 -12.12 -12.18
N CYS A 102 1.12 -11.98 -10.86
CA CYS A 102 1.35 -13.08 -9.93
C CYS A 102 0.18 -14.07 -9.94
N CYS A 103 -1.06 -13.59 -9.88
CA CYS A 103 -2.27 -14.42 -9.94
C CYS A 103 -2.33 -15.22 -11.25
N GLU A 104 -2.07 -14.59 -12.40
CA GLU A 104 -2.03 -15.29 -13.70
C GLU A 104 -0.98 -16.42 -13.73
N PHE A 105 0.17 -16.20 -13.08
CA PHE A 105 1.23 -17.20 -13.00
C PHE A 105 0.81 -18.36 -12.08
N VAL A 106 0.32 -18.05 -10.88
CA VAL A 106 -0.13 -19.04 -9.89
C VAL A 106 -1.27 -19.87 -10.45
N GLU A 107 -2.30 -19.25 -11.03
CA GLU A 107 -3.44 -19.95 -11.62
C GLU A 107 -3.00 -20.95 -12.68
N ARG A 108 -2.09 -20.54 -13.58
CA ARG A 108 -1.54 -21.43 -14.62
C ARG A 108 -0.85 -22.65 -14.04
N TRP A 109 -0.10 -22.48 -12.96
CA TRP A 109 0.72 -23.54 -12.38
C TRP A 109 0.03 -24.31 -11.24
N THR A 110 -1.12 -23.87 -10.76
CA THR A 110 -1.91 -24.59 -9.74
C THR A 110 -3.16 -25.25 -10.33
N LEU A 111 -3.85 -24.59 -11.26
CA LEU A 111 -5.11 -25.05 -11.85
C LEU A 111 -4.98 -25.46 -13.32
N GLY A 112 -3.97 -24.93 -14.02
CA GLY A 112 -3.76 -25.16 -15.44
C GLY A 112 -3.05 -26.49 -15.78
N PRO A 113 -3.04 -26.88 -17.07
CA PRO A 113 -2.30 -28.04 -17.54
C PRO A 113 -0.80 -27.80 -17.38
N GLN A 114 -0.16 -28.48 -16.44
CA GLN A 114 1.28 -28.32 -16.21
C GLN A 114 2.08 -28.98 -17.34
N ARG A 115 2.83 -28.16 -18.07
CA ARG A 115 3.81 -28.60 -19.07
C ARG A 115 5.20 -28.25 -18.54
N PRO A 116 5.91 -29.17 -17.87
CA PRO A 116 7.19 -28.85 -17.22
C PRO A 116 8.21 -28.14 -18.13
N GLY A 117 8.20 -28.46 -19.43
CA GLY A 117 9.06 -27.82 -20.43
C GLY A 117 8.82 -26.33 -20.66
N THR A 118 7.69 -25.76 -20.21
CA THR A 118 7.40 -24.32 -20.34
C THR A 118 7.66 -23.52 -19.06
N PHE A 119 7.90 -24.18 -17.92
CA PHE A 119 8.05 -23.53 -16.62
C PHE A 119 9.16 -22.48 -16.61
N ARG A 120 10.36 -22.86 -17.04
CA ARG A 120 11.51 -21.96 -17.16
C ARG A 120 11.18 -20.70 -17.98
N GLY A 121 10.49 -20.87 -19.10
CA GLY A 121 10.08 -19.75 -19.95
C GLY A 121 9.05 -18.84 -19.28
N ASP A 122 8.13 -19.41 -18.52
CA ASP A 122 7.13 -18.66 -17.75
C ASP A 122 7.77 -17.86 -16.62
N VAL A 123 8.71 -18.44 -15.88
CA VAL A 123 9.44 -17.73 -14.82
C VAL A 123 10.24 -16.57 -15.40
N LEU A 124 10.92 -16.76 -16.54
CA LEU A 124 11.64 -15.67 -17.21
C LEU A 124 10.70 -14.54 -17.65
N ARG A 125 9.53 -14.88 -18.20
CA ARG A 125 8.51 -13.89 -18.58
C ARG A 125 7.95 -13.14 -17.38
N LEU A 126 7.67 -13.84 -16.28
CA LEU A 126 7.26 -13.25 -15.01
C LEU A 126 8.27 -12.21 -14.54
N ARG A 127 9.55 -12.60 -14.43
CA ARG A 127 10.63 -11.69 -14.02
C ARG A 127 10.70 -10.44 -14.88
N MET A 128 10.65 -10.58 -16.21
CA MET A 128 10.68 -9.42 -17.11
C MET A 128 9.50 -8.47 -16.89
N ARG A 129 8.29 -9.00 -16.63
CA ARG A 129 7.11 -8.19 -16.32
C ARG A 129 7.28 -7.46 -14.99
N LEU A 130 7.73 -8.16 -13.95
CA LEU A 130 7.98 -7.58 -12.63
C LEU A 130 9.07 -6.49 -12.66
N ASP A 131 10.17 -6.73 -13.37
CA ASP A 131 11.25 -5.76 -13.56
C ASP A 131 10.77 -4.52 -14.32
N SER A 132 9.94 -4.69 -15.35
CA SER A 132 9.32 -3.58 -16.10
C SER A 132 8.41 -2.74 -15.21
N ILE A 133 7.67 -3.35 -14.29
CA ILE A 133 6.85 -2.64 -13.31
C ILE A 133 7.74 -1.88 -12.32
N ALA A 134 8.75 -2.55 -11.73
CA ALA A 134 9.68 -1.92 -10.78
C ALA A 134 10.36 -0.66 -11.37
N ASN A 135 10.83 -0.74 -12.62
CA ASN A 135 11.48 0.39 -13.30
C ASN A 135 10.56 1.59 -13.54
N ARG A 136 9.24 1.38 -13.57
CA ARG A 136 8.25 2.46 -13.74
C ARG A 136 7.83 3.11 -12.42
N ILE A 137 8.11 2.46 -11.29
CA ILE A 137 7.79 2.97 -9.96
C ILE A 137 8.92 3.84 -9.41
N VAL A 138 10.14 3.75 -9.97
CA VAL A 138 11.28 4.59 -9.57
C VAL A 138 10.85 6.07 -9.60
N PRO A 139 10.82 6.75 -8.46
CA PRO A 139 10.46 8.16 -8.41
C PRO A 139 11.54 8.97 -9.14
N ASP A 140 11.15 9.76 -10.16
CA ASP A 140 12.03 10.76 -10.79
C ASP A 140 12.65 11.72 -9.76
N SER A 141 12.04 11.84 -8.56
CA SER A 141 12.55 12.66 -7.46
C SER A 141 13.89 12.21 -6.87
N GLU A 142 14.33 10.95 -7.04
CA GLU A 142 15.68 10.54 -6.64
C GLU A 142 16.75 10.82 -7.73
N LEU A 143 16.33 10.90 -8.99
CA LEU A 143 17.19 11.29 -10.11
C LEU A 143 17.46 12.81 -10.13
N GLU A 144 16.50 13.64 -9.69
CA GLU A 144 16.68 15.09 -9.63
C GLU A 144 17.61 15.56 -8.48
N VAL A 145 17.62 14.87 -7.34
CA VAL A 145 18.54 15.19 -6.22
C VAL A 145 19.99 14.84 -6.58
N ALA A 146 20.19 13.77 -7.36
CA ALA A 146 21.52 13.42 -7.89
C ALA A 146 21.99 14.39 -8.98
N GLN A 147 21.09 14.92 -9.83
CA GLN A 147 21.45 15.87 -10.88
C GLN A 147 21.68 17.31 -10.38
N LYS A 148 21.10 17.72 -9.26
CA LYS A 148 21.39 19.03 -8.62
C LYS A 148 22.68 19.05 -7.78
N ALA A 149 23.32 17.90 -7.59
CA ALA A 149 24.59 17.78 -6.87
C ALA A 149 25.82 17.68 -7.79
N SER A 150 25.65 17.81 -9.12
CA SER A 150 26.74 17.94 -10.11
C SER A 150 26.87 19.36 -10.65
#